data_AF-A0AAD5Z8T7-F1
#
_entry.id   AF-A0AAD5Z8T7-F1
#
_cell.length_a   1.000
_cell.length_b   1.000
_cell.length_c   1.000
_cell.angle_alpha   90.00
_cell.angle_beta   90.00
_cell.angle_gamma   90.00
#
_symmetry.space_group_name_H-M   'P 1'
#
loop_
_entity.id
_entity.type
_entity.pdbx_description
1 polymer ?
#
loop_
_entity_poly.entity_id
_entity_poly.type
_entity_poly.pdbx_seq_one_letter_code
_entity_poly.pdbx_strand_id
1 'polypeptide(L)'
;MEGGRWDMLEWLGPDASISVFNYLDNPADLARVGAVSKSWRKFVISNQFGKRLCMTLCPEISNFTHIQLWKRYSHQNASPSTSMDWQILERAHIAYTYFAHCFLSCDSDKDCIMTCIGASSTDRFPVESIHNTLVPTDMDHMVYWRSSYWSSAGQADPNVQESLIYHLKRGLYLVNEIRIRPFKAFFQVGDPIYSAKHVRFRMGHSKF
;
A
#
# COMPACT_ATOMS: atom_id res chain seq x y z
N MET A 1 14.69 53.77 -4.01
CA MET A 1 14.40 52.74 -2.99
C MET A 1 14.08 51.47 -3.74
N GLU A 2 15.08 50.63 -3.97
CA GLU A 2 14.86 49.31 -4.56
C GLU A 2 14.16 48.45 -3.50
N GLY A 3 12.93 48.01 -3.82
CA GLY A 3 12.17 47.13 -2.94
C GLY A 3 12.86 45.78 -2.87
N GLY A 4 13.68 45.58 -1.85
CA GLY A 4 14.33 44.31 -1.56
C GLY A 4 13.29 43.20 -1.51
N ARG A 5 13.39 42.24 -2.43
CA ARG A 5 12.55 41.04 -2.42
C ARG A 5 13.09 40.13 -1.30
N TRP A 6 12.45 40.16 -0.14
CA TRP A 6 12.82 39.33 0.99
C TRP A 6 12.32 37.90 0.78
N ASP A 7 13.18 36.90 1.04
CA ASP A 7 12.75 35.51 1.12
C ASP A 7 11.89 35.31 2.39
N MET A 8 10.73 34.68 2.28
CA MET A 8 9.85 34.38 3.43
C MET A 8 10.61 33.61 4.51
N LEU A 9 11.50 32.69 4.14
CA LEU A 9 12.29 31.92 5.11
C LEU A 9 13.20 32.81 5.96
N GLU A 10 13.77 33.84 5.36
CA GLU A 10 14.62 34.83 6.05
C GLU A 10 13.77 35.80 6.87
N TRP A 11 12.62 36.22 6.33
CA TRP A 11 11.75 37.21 6.95
C TRP A 11 11.00 36.67 8.18
N LEU A 12 10.44 35.46 8.08
CA LEU A 12 9.72 34.83 9.20
C LEU A 12 10.67 34.14 10.19
N GLY A 13 11.86 33.77 9.74
CA GLY A 13 12.75 32.88 10.49
C GLY A 13 12.27 31.42 10.51
N PRO A 14 13.11 30.51 11.04
CA PRO A 14 12.90 29.07 10.93
C PRO A 14 11.66 28.55 11.66
N ASP A 15 11.39 28.98 12.89
CA ASP A 15 10.31 28.42 13.72
C ASP A 15 8.91 28.81 13.20
N ALA A 16 8.74 30.07 12.82
CA ALA A 16 7.50 30.54 12.19
C ALA A 16 7.31 29.89 10.82
N SER A 17 8.37 29.74 10.03
CA SER A 17 8.31 29.01 8.75
C SER A 17 7.92 27.55 8.94
N ILE A 18 8.47 26.85 9.95
CA ILE A 18 8.06 25.47 10.28
C ILE A 18 6.58 25.41 10.63
N SER A 19 6.10 26.36 11.44
CA SER A 19 4.70 26.43 11.84
C SER A 19 3.79 26.60 10.63
N VAL A 20 4.15 27.47 9.68
CA VAL A 20 3.41 27.67 8.42
C VAL A 20 3.41 26.39 7.58
N PHE A 21 4.57 25.76 7.36
CA PHE A 21 4.64 24.56 6.52
C PHE A 21 4.00 23.31 7.14
N ASN A 22 3.82 23.27 8.47
CA ASN A 22 3.06 22.19 9.11
C ASN A 22 1.57 22.18 8.72
N TYR A 23 1.05 23.30 8.18
CA TYR A 23 -0.30 23.35 7.62
C TYR A 23 -0.40 22.78 6.19
N LEU A 24 0.71 22.36 5.58
CA LEU A 24 0.67 21.70 4.28
C LEU A 24 0.32 20.22 4.44
N ASP A 25 -0.93 19.90 4.13
CA ASP A 25 -1.52 18.56 4.22
C ASP A 25 -1.47 17.77 2.89
N ASN A 26 -1.04 18.41 1.80
CA ASN A 26 -0.91 17.78 0.50
C ASN A 26 0.57 17.64 0.08
N PRO A 27 1.05 16.44 -0.28
CA PRO A 27 2.42 16.22 -0.72
C PRO A 27 2.78 17.01 -2.00
N ALA A 28 1.79 17.35 -2.83
CA ALA A 28 2.00 18.20 -4.00
C ALA A 28 2.42 19.63 -3.60
N ASP A 29 1.92 20.16 -2.47
CA ASP A 29 2.35 21.47 -1.96
C ASP A 29 3.78 21.44 -1.46
N LEU A 30 4.20 20.38 -0.76
CA LEU A 30 5.59 20.20 -0.37
C LEU A 30 6.53 20.16 -1.59
N ALA A 31 6.10 19.52 -2.69
CA ALA A 31 6.84 19.52 -3.94
C ALA A 31 6.93 20.92 -4.58
N ARG A 32 5.82 21.67 -4.59
CA ARG A 32 5.78 23.07 -5.07
C ARG A 32 6.71 23.97 -4.26
N VAL A 33 6.66 23.89 -2.94
CA VAL A 33 7.56 24.61 -2.01
C VAL A 33 9.02 24.27 -2.31
N GLY A 34 9.35 22.99 -2.49
CA GLY A 34 10.69 22.56 -2.87
C GLY A 34 11.15 23.05 -4.25
N ALA A 35 10.23 23.36 -5.17
CA ALA A 35 10.56 23.88 -6.50
C ALA A 35 10.87 25.39 -6.52
N VAL A 36 10.56 26.12 -5.45
CA VAL A 36 10.80 27.58 -5.35
C VAL A 36 12.29 27.91 -5.47
N SER A 37 13.14 27.23 -4.69
CA SER A 37 14.59 27.42 -4.72
C SER A 37 15.33 26.26 -4.06
N LYS A 38 16.65 26.21 -4.25
CA LYS A 38 17.51 25.24 -3.52
C LYS A 38 17.44 25.44 -2.00
N SER A 39 17.28 26.68 -1.52
CA SER A 39 17.16 26.98 -0.08
C SER A 39 15.86 26.39 0.48
N TRP A 40 14.75 26.59 -0.23
CA TRP A 40 13.44 26.06 0.15
C TRP A 40 13.39 24.54 0.12
N ARG A 41 13.93 23.92 -0.94
CA ARG A 41 14.08 22.46 -0.98
C ARG A 41 14.89 21.95 0.19
N LYS A 42 16.00 22.63 0.52
CA LYS A 42 16.83 22.24 1.67
C LYS A 42 16.05 22.31 2.97
N PHE A 43 15.34 23.42 3.17
CA PHE A 43 14.50 23.64 4.35
C PHE A 43 13.43 22.55 4.50
N VAL A 44 12.75 22.18 3.40
CA VAL A 44 11.69 21.16 3.44
C VAL A 44 12.23 19.78 3.83
N ILE A 45 13.36 19.38 3.22
CA ILE A 45 13.98 18.07 3.44
C ILE A 45 14.60 18.00 4.85
N SER A 46 15.35 19.02 5.27
CA SER A 46 15.97 19.08 6.61
C SER A 46 14.94 18.98 7.73
N ASN A 47 13.78 19.62 7.56
CA ASN A 47 12.69 19.59 8.54
C ASN A 47 11.74 18.39 8.37
N GLN A 48 12.05 17.45 7.47
CA GLN A 48 11.32 16.18 7.30
C GLN A 48 9.79 16.33 7.16
N PHE A 49 9.29 17.40 6.55
CA PHE A 49 7.82 17.62 6.42
C PHE A 49 7.13 16.46 5.70
N GLY A 50 7.75 15.91 4.66
CA GLY A 50 7.22 14.75 3.94
C GLY A 50 7.01 13.52 4.84
N LYS A 51 7.95 13.26 5.76
CA LYS A 51 7.84 12.18 6.75
C LYS A 51 6.70 12.44 7.72
N ARG A 52 6.62 13.65 8.28
CA ARG A 52 5.55 14.05 9.21
C ARG A 52 4.18 13.89 8.58
N LEU A 53 3.99 14.45 7.38
CA LEU A 53 2.73 14.32 6.64
C LEU A 53 2.37 12.86 6.40
N CYS A 54 3.32 12.04 5.95
CA CYS A 54 3.11 10.61 5.71
C CYS A 54 2.66 9.87 6.98
N MET A 55 3.27 10.15 8.13
CA MET A 55 2.90 9.55 9.42
C MET A 55 1.56 10.03 9.94
N THR A 56 1.15 11.27 9.65
CA THR A 56 -0.20 11.76 9.97
C THR A 56 -1.27 11.01 9.18
N LEU A 57 -0.98 10.70 7.90
CA LEU A 57 -1.91 9.96 7.03
C LEU A 57 -1.96 8.45 7.36
N CYS A 58 -0.82 7.86 7.72
CA CYS A 58 -0.68 6.43 7.99
C CYS A 58 0.34 6.22 9.12
N PRO A 59 -0.11 6.22 10.40
CA PRO A 59 0.76 6.10 11.56
C PRO A 59 1.61 4.82 11.56
N GLU A 60 1.13 3.73 10.95
CA GLU A 60 1.79 2.41 10.88
C GLU A 60 3.18 2.47 10.23
N ILE A 61 3.44 3.50 9.43
CA ILE A 61 4.72 3.78 8.78
C ILE A 61 5.83 4.09 9.78
N SER A 62 5.51 4.45 11.02
CA SER A 62 6.50 4.60 12.09
C SER A 62 7.32 3.34 12.32
N ASN A 63 6.79 2.17 11.95
CA ASN A 63 7.46 0.88 12.07
C ASN A 63 8.51 0.61 10.98
N PHE A 64 8.63 1.49 9.98
CA PHE A 64 9.60 1.30 8.91
C PHE A 64 11.03 1.55 9.43
N THR A 65 11.83 0.48 9.45
CA THR A 65 13.20 0.51 9.97
C THR A 65 14.22 0.94 8.92
N HIS A 66 13.92 0.77 7.64
CA HIS A 66 14.87 1.02 6.56
C HIS A 66 14.18 1.49 5.27
N ILE A 67 14.79 2.44 4.57
CA ILE A 67 14.34 2.94 3.27
C ILE A 67 15.42 2.66 2.24
N GLN A 68 15.08 1.91 1.20
CA GLN A 68 15.96 1.64 0.07
C GLN A 68 15.28 2.08 -1.23
N LEU A 69 15.78 3.16 -1.82
CA LEU A 69 15.38 3.55 -3.16
C LEU A 69 16.21 2.77 -4.18
N TRP A 70 15.54 2.03 -5.07
CA TRP A 70 16.21 1.38 -6.18
C TRP A 70 16.72 2.43 -7.16
N LYS A 71 17.95 2.29 -7.64
CA LYS A 71 18.69 3.27 -8.45
C LYS A 71 18.13 3.44 -9.88
N ARG A 72 16.85 3.81 -10.04
CA ARG A 72 16.32 4.31 -11.33
C ARG A 72 16.43 5.83 -11.47
N TYR A 73 16.66 6.56 -10.37
CA TYR A 73 16.75 8.03 -10.35
C TYR A 73 18.16 8.59 -10.12
N SER A 74 19.19 7.74 -10.00
CA SER A 74 20.56 8.23 -10.04
C SER A 74 20.96 8.52 -11.48
N HIS A 75 20.49 9.65 -12.02
CA HIS A 75 21.35 10.39 -12.94
C HIS A 75 22.66 10.60 -12.18
N GLN A 76 23.74 10.06 -12.76
CA GLN A 76 25.10 10.16 -12.29
C GLN A 76 25.54 11.62 -12.24
N ASN A 77 25.16 12.33 -11.18
CA ASN A 77 25.77 13.58 -10.77
C ASN A 77 25.94 13.51 -9.25
N ALA A 78 26.66 12.50 -8.78
CA ALA A 78 27.17 12.49 -7.42
C ALA A 78 28.17 13.66 -7.31
N SER A 79 27.67 14.82 -6.90
CA SER A 79 28.56 15.91 -6.47
C SER A 79 29.34 15.38 -5.26
N PRO A 80 30.69 15.34 -5.31
CA PRO A 80 31.52 14.70 -4.29
C PRO A 80 31.41 15.31 -2.88
N SER A 81 30.69 16.41 -2.73
CA SER A 81 30.64 17.25 -1.52
C SER A 81 29.39 17.07 -0.65
N THR A 82 28.49 16.15 -1.00
CA THR A 82 27.20 16.02 -0.29
C THR A 82 27.33 15.02 0.85
N SER A 83 27.16 15.47 2.11
CA SER A 83 27.28 14.61 3.29
C SER A 83 26.34 13.39 3.21
N MET A 84 26.78 12.27 3.78
CA MET A 84 26.00 11.03 3.83
C MET A 84 24.61 11.26 4.45
N ASP A 85 24.54 12.10 5.49
CA ASP A 85 23.30 12.46 6.18
C ASP A 85 22.30 13.15 5.27
N TRP A 86 22.76 14.04 4.39
CA TRP A 86 21.89 14.72 3.43
C TRP A 86 21.26 13.75 2.44
N GLN A 87 22.05 12.78 1.94
CA GLN A 87 21.53 11.77 1.02
C GLN A 87 20.47 10.88 1.70
N ILE A 88 20.65 10.57 2.98
CA ILE A 88 19.65 9.83 3.77
C ILE A 88 18.34 10.63 3.86
N LEU A 89 18.43 11.91 4.22
CA LEU A 89 17.26 12.79 4.33
C LEU A 89 16.54 12.96 2.99
N GLU A 90 17.27 13.13 1.89
CA GLU A 90 16.70 13.26 0.56
C GLU A 90 15.97 11.98 0.12
N ARG A 91 16.59 10.80 0.33
CA ARG A 91 15.95 9.51 0.04
C ARG A 91 14.70 9.30 0.87
N ALA A 92 14.76 9.63 2.15
CA ALA A 92 13.61 9.56 3.04
C ALA A 92 12.49 10.51 2.57
N HIS A 93 12.83 11.76 2.23
CA HIS A 93 11.87 12.73 1.73
C HIS A 93 11.15 12.23 0.46
N ILE A 94 11.88 11.68 -0.50
CA ILE A 94 11.29 11.12 -1.74
C ILE A 94 10.35 9.96 -1.39
N ALA A 95 10.78 9.01 -0.56
CA ALA A 95 9.97 7.85 -0.20
C ALA A 95 8.68 8.24 0.54
N TYR A 96 8.77 9.10 1.57
CA TYR A 96 7.61 9.50 2.36
C TYR A 96 6.65 10.41 1.61
N THR A 97 7.13 11.33 0.78
CA THR A 97 6.23 12.14 -0.06
C THR A 97 5.53 11.29 -1.11
N TYR A 98 6.21 10.30 -1.70
CA TYR A 98 5.60 9.32 -2.59
C TYR A 98 4.51 8.49 -1.88
N PHE A 99 4.79 7.98 -0.68
CA PHE A 99 3.79 7.25 0.10
C PHE A 99 2.61 8.12 0.50
N ALA A 100 2.84 9.33 1.00
CA ALA A 100 1.78 10.29 1.31
C ALA A 100 0.88 10.54 0.08
N HIS A 101 1.49 10.70 -1.09
CA HIS A 101 0.75 10.82 -2.34
C HIS A 101 -0.04 9.54 -2.65
N CYS A 102 0.54 8.35 -2.48
CA CYS A 102 -0.18 7.10 -2.69
C CYS A 102 -1.39 6.93 -1.76
N PHE A 103 -1.32 7.39 -0.50
CA PHE A 103 -2.46 7.30 0.42
C PHE A 103 -3.59 8.26 0.03
N LEU A 104 -3.25 9.50 -0.37
CA LEU A 104 -4.25 10.49 -0.78
C LEU A 104 -4.84 10.21 -2.16
N SER A 105 -4.05 9.64 -3.07
CA SER A 105 -4.46 9.29 -4.43
C SER A 105 -5.02 7.87 -4.55
N CYS A 106 -5.07 7.10 -3.47
CA CYS A 106 -5.78 5.83 -3.46
C CYS A 106 -7.27 6.13 -3.40
N ASP A 107 -7.93 6.09 -4.56
CA ASP A 107 -9.36 5.78 -4.57
C ASP A 107 -9.58 4.55 -3.70
N SER A 108 -10.64 4.55 -2.89
CA SER A 108 -11.04 3.44 -2.05
C SER A 108 -11.53 2.28 -2.93
N ASP A 109 -10.64 1.69 -3.72
CA ASP A 109 -10.86 0.45 -4.42
C ASP A 109 -11.11 -0.59 -3.33
N LYS A 110 -12.38 -1.00 -3.22
CA LYS A 110 -12.81 -1.96 -2.20
C LYS A 110 -12.15 -3.33 -2.41
N ASP A 111 -11.54 -3.54 -3.58
CA ASP A 111 -10.86 -4.77 -3.95
C ASP A 111 -9.39 -4.51 -4.31
N CYS A 112 -8.47 -5.11 -3.56
CA CYS A 112 -7.03 -5.04 -3.83
C CYS A 112 -6.50 -6.20 -4.68
N ILE A 113 -7.33 -7.22 -4.94
CA ILE A 113 -6.94 -8.42 -5.70
C ILE A 113 -7.04 -8.14 -7.20
N MET A 114 -5.98 -8.45 -7.93
CA MET A 114 -5.93 -8.33 -9.40
C MET A 114 -6.31 -9.64 -10.08
N THR A 115 -5.64 -10.73 -9.70
CA THR A 115 -5.82 -12.05 -10.32
C THR A 115 -5.54 -13.16 -9.33
N CYS A 116 -6.06 -14.35 -9.62
CA CYS A 116 -5.64 -15.58 -8.96
C CYS A 116 -4.29 -16.02 -9.53
N ILE A 117 -3.37 -16.42 -8.65
CA ILE A 117 -2.12 -17.10 -9.03
C ILE A 117 -2.33 -18.61 -8.98
N GLY A 118 -2.99 -19.11 -7.94
CA GLY A 118 -3.27 -20.54 -7.81
C GLY A 118 -3.80 -20.94 -6.45
N ALA A 119 -4.24 -22.19 -6.35
CA ALA A 119 -4.62 -22.85 -5.11
C ALA A 119 -3.69 -24.06 -4.88
N SER A 120 -3.46 -24.41 -3.61
CA SER A 120 -2.69 -25.62 -3.26
C SER A 120 -3.35 -26.91 -3.73
N SER A 121 -4.68 -26.92 -3.78
CA SER A 121 -5.51 -28.02 -4.26
C SER A 121 -6.81 -27.47 -4.85
N THR A 122 -7.56 -28.31 -5.55
CA THR A 122 -8.95 -28.03 -5.95
C THR A 122 -9.65 -29.37 -6.09
N ASP A 123 -10.84 -29.52 -5.50
CA ASP A 123 -11.62 -30.77 -5.59
C ASP A 123 -12.08 -31.01 -7.04
N ARG A 124 -13.04 -30.21 -7.50
CA ARG A 124 -13.60 -30.33 -8.86
C ARG A 124 -13.02 -29.30 -9.80
N PHE A 125 -11.75 -29.45 -10.15
CA PHE A 125 -11.14 -28.56 -11.14
C PHE A 125 -11.75 -28.76 -12.54
N PRO A 126 -12.09 -27.70 -13.30
CA PRO A 126 -11.95 -26.26 -12.98
C PRO A 126 -13.19 -25.63 -12.33
N VAL A 127 -14.26 -26.40 -12.14
CA VAL A 127 -15.59 -25.93 -11.71
C VAL A 127 -15.54 -25.21 -10.38
N GLU A 128 -14.78 -25.71 -9.41
CA GLU A 128 -14.66 -25.16 -8.05
C GLU A 128 -13.31 -24.45 -7.83
N SER A 129 -12.75 -23.91 -8.90
CA SER A 129 -11.43 -23.27 -8.86
C SER A 129 -11.42 -21.93 -8.13
N ILE A 130 -10.22 -21.51 -7.72
CA ILE A 130 -9.95 -20.21 -7.10
C ILE A 130 -10.51 -19.02 -7.90
N HIS A 131 -10.69 -19.12 -9.23
CA HIS A 131 -11.21 -18.01 -10.04
C HIS A 131 -12.62 -17.57 -9.62
N ASN A 132 -13.39 -18.47 -9.02
CA ASN A 132 -14.74 -18.17 -8.54
C ASN A 132 -14.76 -17.23 -7.33
N THR A 133 -13.63 -17.01 -6.65
CA THR A 133 -13.56 -16.14 -5.46
C THR A 133 -13.32 -14.66 -5.79
N LEU A 134 -13.01 -14.33 -7.06
CA LEU A 134 -12.69 -12.95 -7.47
C LEU A 134 -13.93 -12.05 -7.58
N VAL A 135 -15.08 -12.62 -7.94
CA VAL A 135 -16.32 -11.87 -8.10
C VAL A 135 -17.27 -12.29 -6.99
N PRO A 136 -17.62 -11.39 -6.05
CA PRO A 136 -18.67 -11.67 -5.08
C PRO A 136 -20.01 -11.70 -5.83
N THR A 137 -20.52 -12.89 -6.10
CA THR A 137 -21.87 -13.07 -6.65
C THR A 137 -22.78 -13.36 -5.47
N ASP A 138 -23.67 -12.43 -5.16
CA ASP A 138 -24.77 -12.73 -4.25
C ASP A 138 -25.75 -13.64 -5.00
N MET A 139 -26.10 -14.75 -4.36
CA MET A 139 -26.92 -15.84 -4.87
C MET A 139 -28.39 -15.44 -5.07
N ASP A 140 -28.70 -14.28 -5.66
CA ASP A 140 -30.10 -13.82 -5.82
C ASP A 140 -30.64 -13.99 -7.24
N HIS A 141 -29.81 -14.44 -8.18
CA HIS A 141 -30.27 -14.81 -9.51
C HIS A 141 -29.77 -16.21 -9.85
N MET A 142 -30.69 -17.18 -9.89
CA MET A 142 -30.52 -18.54 -10.43
C MET A 142 -30.27 -18.53 -11.95
N VAL A 143 -29.50 -17.56 -12.43
CA VAL A 143 -29.16 -17.35 -13.83
C VAL A 143 -27.68 -17.69 -13.92
N TYR A 144 -27.44 -18.99 -14.12
CA TYR A 144 -26.15 -19.68 -14.29
C TYR A 144 -25.35 -19.96 -13.01
N TRP A 145 -25.25 -21.26 -12.68
CA TRP A 145 -24.28 -22.08 -11.91
C TRP A 145 -22.91 -21.53 -11.42
N ARG A 146 -22.67 -20.22 -11.34
CA ARG A 146 -21.41 -19.62 -10.88
C ARG A 146 -21.52 -19.24 -9.41
N SER A 147 -21.54 -20.25 -8.56
CA SER A 147 -21.36 -20.04 -7.12
C SER A 147 -19.96 -19.47 -6.86
N SER A 148 -19.86 -18.35 -6.14
CA SER A 148 -18.58 -17.71 -5.80
C SER A 148 -17.86 -18.43 -4.66
N TYR A 149 -17.32 -19.62 -4.93
CA TYR A 149 -16.53 -20.39 -3.96
C TYR A 149 -15.39 -21.18 -4.59
N TRP A 150 -14.40 -21.46 -3.76
CA TRP A 150 -13.38 -22.47 -4.02
C TRP A 150 -13.61 -23.66 -3.08
N SER A 151 -13.35 -24.86 -3.58
CA SER A 151 -13.37 -26.09 -2.80
C SER A 151 -12.01 -26.77 -2.84
N SER A 152 -11.52 -27.19 -1.68
CA SER A 152 -10.32 -28.00 -1.62
C SER A 152 -10.58 -29.47 -1.87
N ALA A 153 -9.58 -30.17 -2.42
CA ALA A 153 -9.60 -31.63 -2.51
C ALA A 153 -9.62 -32.34 -1.14
N GLY A 154 -9.36 -31.57 -0.07
CA GLY A 154 -9.28 -32.06 1.30
C GLY A 154 -7.96 -32.79 1.57
N GLN A 155 -7.68 -32.98 2.86
CA GLN A 155 -6.53 -33.75 3.31
C GLN A 155 -6.83 -34.47 4.61
N ALA A 156 -6.38 -35.72 4.72
CA ALA A 156 -6.56 -36.54 5.93
C ALA A 156 -5.63 -36.08 7.07
N ASP A 157 -4.42 -35.67 6.73
CA ASP A 157 -3.48 -35.08 7.69
C ASP A 157 -3.85 -33.62 7.99
N PRO A 158 -4.25 -33.29 9.23
CA PRO A 158 -4.62 -31.94 9.62
C PRO A 158 -3.45 -30.93 9.60
N ASN A 159 -2.21 -31.41 9.48
CA ASN A 159 -1.03 -30.53 9.43
C ASN A 159 -0.76 -29.96 8.03
N VAL A 160 -1.35 -30.56 7.00
CA VAL A 160 -1.23 -30.06 5.62
C VAL A 160 -2.12 -28.84 5.48
N GLN A 161 -1.49 -27.71 5.16
CA GLN A 161 -2.19 -26.45 4.94
C GLN A 161 -2.66 -26.36 3.49
N GLU A 162 -3.84 -25.79 3.32
CA GLU A 162 -4.35 -25.40 2.01
C GLU A 162 -4.35 -23.89 1.87
N SER A 163 -4.04 -23.41 0.66
CA SER A 163 -3.78 -21.99 0.43
C SER A 163 -4.33 -21.52 -0.90
N LEU A 164 -4.85 -20.29 -0.88
CA LEU A 164 -5.20 -19.52 -2.06
C LEU A 164 -4.21 -18.38 -2.22
N ILE A 165 -3.66 -18.23 -3.42
CA ILE A 165 -2.62 -17.25 -3.73
C ILE A 165 -3.20 -16.28 -4.76
N TYR A 166 -3.13 -15.00 -4.43
CA TYR A 166 -3.63 -13.91 -5.26
C TYR A 166 -2.51 -12.93 -5.57
N HIS A 167 -2.60 -12.31 -6.75
CA HIS A 167 -1.80 -11.16 -7.12
C HIS A 167 -2.56 -9.88 -6.78
N LEU A 168 -1.91 -8.89 -6.16
CA LEU A 168 -2.53 -7.61 -5.84
C LEU A 168 -2.29 -6.59 -6.95
N LYS A 169 -3.20 -5.64 -7.19
CA LYS A 169 -3.11 -4.74 -8.38
C LYS A 169 -1.96 -3.74 -8.32
N ARG A 170 -1.46 -3.42 -7.12
CA ARG A 170 -0.44 -2.42 -6.83
C ARG A 170 0.64 -2.97 -5.90
N GLY A 171 1.82 -2.35 -5.94
CA GLY A 171 2.97 -2.73 -5.09
C GLY A 171 2.85 -2.27 -3.62
N LEU A 172 1.85 -1.44 -3.28
CA LEU A 172 1.60 -0.97 -1.93
C LEU A 172 0.09 -0.92 -1.68
N TYR A 173 -0.34 -1.53 -0.57
CA TYR A 173 -1.71 -1.47 -0.07
C TYR A 173 -1.71 -1.27 1.43
N LEU A 174 -2.68 -0.50 1.90
CA LEU A 174 -3.14 -0.56 3.28
C LEU A 174 -4.35 -1.51 3.32
N VAL A 175 -4.22 -2.62 4.02
CA VAL A 175 -5.29 -3.62 4.13
C VAL A 175 -6.01 -3.40 5.46
N ASN A 176 -7.18 -2.78 5.41
CA ASN A 176 -7.97 -2.48 6.61
C ASN A 176 -8.81 -3.68 7.05
N GLU A 177 -9.31 -4.48 6.10
CA GLU A 177 -10.22 -5.58 6.37
C GLU A 177 -10.00 -6.72 5.38
N ILE A 178 -10.13 -7.96 5.85
CA ILE A 178 -10.22 -9.15 4.99
C ILE A 178 -11.50 -9.89 5.36
N ARG A 179 -12.40 -10.03 4.39
CA ARG A 179 -13.69 -10.71 4.57
C ARG A 179 -13.61 -12.13 4.04
N ILE A 180 -13.98 -13.09 4.88
CA ILE A 180 -14.15 -14.50 4.50
C ILE A 180 -15.58 -14.89 4.79
N ARG A 181 -16.25 -15.49 3.80
CA ARG A 181 -17.59 -16.03 3.91
C ARG A 181 -17.52 -17.56 3.77
N PRO A 182 -17.83 -18.34 4.81
CA PRO A 182 -18.02 -19.78 4.67
C PRO A 182 -19.06 -20.10 3.61
N PHE A 183 -18.89 -21.22 2.90
CA PHE A 183 -19.81 -21.62 1.84
C PHE A 183 -20.91 -22.51 2.37
N LYS A 184 -22.17 -22.15 2.12
CA LYS A 184 -23.33 -22.99 2.43
C LYS A 184 -23.74 -23.76 1.18
N ALA A 185 -23.68 -25.08 1.21
CA ALA A 185 -24.01 -25.92 0.06
C ALA A 185 -25.51 -26.22 0.00
N PHE A 186 -26.29 -25.25 -0.50
CA PHE A 186 -27.76 -25.35 -0.65
C PHE A 186 -28.25 -26.51 -1.54
N PHE A 187 -27.34 -27.14 -2.28
CA PHE A 187 -27.64 -28.28 -3.14
C PHE A 187 -27.47 -29.63 -2.43
N GLN A 188 -27.05 -29.65 -1.16
CA GLN A 188 -26.90 -30.87 -0.37
C GLN A 188 -27.94 -30.92 0.76
N VAL A 189 -28.34 -32.14 1.14
CA VAL A 189 -29.32 -32.36 2.21
C VAL A 189 -28.82 -31.74 3.52
N GLY A 190 -29.65 -30.90 4.14
CA GLY A 190 -29.34 -30.21 5.40
C GLY A 190 -28.50 -28.94 5.23
N ASP A 191 -28.20 -28.54 4.01
CA ASP A 191 -27.41 -27.36 3.65
C ASP A 191 -26.12 -27.16 4.49
N PRO A 192 -25.18 -28.11 4.47
CA PRO A 192 -23.98 -28.03 5.26
C PRO A 192 -23.16 -26.76 4.95
N ILE A 193 -22.54 -26.21 5.99
CA ILE A 193 -21.63 -25.08 5.89
C ILE A 193 -20.21 -25.61 5.88
N TYR A 194 -19.50 -25.35 4.80
CA TYR A 194 -18.08 -25.64 4.64
C TYR A 194 -17.25 -24.42 5.04
N SER A 195 -16.40 -24.60 6.05
CA SER A 195 -15.53 -23.56 6.57
C SER A 195 -14.18 -24.14 6.98
N ALA A 196 -13.13 -23.33 6.85
CA ALA A 196 -11.83 -23.66 7.41
C ALA A 196 -11.89 -23.63 8.95
N LYS A 197 -11.19 -24.55 9.62
CA LYS A 197 -11.06 -24.54 11.09
C LYS A 197 -10.29 -23.32 11.59
N HIS A 198 -9.24 -22.94 10.87
CA HIS A 198 -8.42 -21.76 11.13
C HIS A 198 -7.96 -21.16 9.79
N VAL A 199 -7.78 -19.85 9.74
CA VAL A 199 -7.24 -19.15 8.58
C VAL A 199 -6.04 -18.33 8.98
N ARG A 200 -5.02 -18.31 8.12
CA ARG A 200 -3.83 -17.47 8.26
C ARG A 200 -3.63 -16.67 6.97
N PHE A 201 -3.47 -15.37 7.11
CA PHE A 201 -3.12 -14.49 6.00
C PHE A 201 -1.61 -14.30 5.96
N ARG A 202 -1.05 -14.34 4.75
CA ARG A 202 0.37 -14.07 4.50
C ARG A 202 0.45 -13.09 3.34
N MET A 203 1.20 -12.01 3.54
CA MET A 203 1.43 -10.97 2.54
C MET A 203 2.92 -10.94 2.21
N GLY A 204 3.25 -10.62 0.96
CA GLY A 204 4.63 -10.56 0.48
C GLY A 204 4.90 -11.58 -0.62
N HIS A 205 6.16 -11.66 -1.05
CA HIS A 205 6.55 -12.56 -2.13
C HIS A 205 6.60 -13.98 -1.58
N SER A 206 5.76 -14.86 -2.12
CA SER A 206 5.86 -16.27 -1.77
C SER A 206 7.14 -16.84 -2.36
N LYS A 207 7.90 -17.57 -1.53
CA LYS A 207 9.08 -18.33 -1.96
C LYS A 207 8.66 -19.67 -2.56
N PHE A 208 7.75 -19.66 -3.53
CA PHE A 208 7.50 -20.84 -4.36
C PHE A 208 8.54 -20.91 -5.47
#